data_AF-X1I3D1-F1
#
_entry.id   AF-X1I3D1-F1
#
_cell.length_a   1.000
_cell.length_b   1.000
_cell.length_c   1.000
_cell.angle_alpha   90.00
_cell.angle_beta   90.00
_cell.angle_gamma   90.00
#
_symmetry.space_group_name_H-M   'P 1'
#
loop_
_entity.id
_entity.type
_entity.pdbx_description
1 polymer ?
#
loop_
_entity_poly.entity_id
_entity_poly.type
_entity_poly.pdbx_seq_one_letter_code
_entity_poly.pdbx_strand_id
1 'polypeptide(L)'
;IPLKSGSMISLKATSFPIINLQNGQTVIVDLSDGLSEKMARLIESTWNNYRVIHLVEEDDLRSALDKILRVCNYPKVFKRGESFELQGDITFRITGDWIVSLPETRSDNRPGVFVINLIDSHTPNTPRMIKDYLEGLGVKIIDYPQGDDDSLGDIHEVEILKGGTDSPSLIKTVLSLIGRPFSAQVEIPVYQSHRADFKLIIKADFFLKIKGRDAIIDLTGLEPEVISFLEDHK
;
A
#
# COMPACT_ATOMS: atom_id res chain seq x y z
N ILE A 1 -17.64 37.64 -8.14
CA ILE A 1 -17.57 37.62 -6.66
C ILE A 1 -18.14 38.93 -6.13
N PRO A 2 -19.27 38.93 -5.41
CA PRO A 2 -19.86 40.14 -4.85
C PRO A 2 -19.06 40.67 -3.64
N LEU A 3 -19.12 41.97 -3.40
CA LEU A 3 -18.51 42.67 -2.27
C LEU A 3 -19.58 43.25 -1.34
N LYS A 4 -19.22 43.48 -0.06
CA LYS A 4 -20.13 44.04 0.98
C LYS A 4 -20.76 45.39 0.60
N SER A 5 -20.14 46.16 -0.29
CA SER A 5 -20.60 47.46 -0.78
C SER A 5 -21.56 47.39 -1.99
N GLY A 6 -22.05 46.20 -2.37
CA GLY A 6 -22.89 46.01 -3.56
C GLY A 6 -22.11 46.03 -4.88
N SER A 7 -20.79 46.07 -4.82
CA SER A 7 -19.88 46.02 -5.98
C SER A 7 -19.60 44.56 -6.40
N MET A 8 -19.22 44.33 -7.65
CA MET A 8 -18.89 42.99 -8.16
C MET A 8 -17.48 42.93 -8.74
N ILE A 9 -16.69 41.95 -8.32
CA ILE A 9 -15.40 41.59 -8.94
C ILE A 9 -15.66 40.49 -9.97
N SER A 10 -15.16 40.69 -11.19
CA SER A 10 -15.14 39.67 -12.24
C SER A 10 -13.70 39.22 -12.46
N LEU A 11 -13.43 37.92 -12.28
CA LEU A 11 -12.12 37.32 -12.48
C LEU A 11 -12.22 36.29 -13.62
N LYS A 12 -11.23 36.29 -14.51
CA LYS A 12 -11.12 35.25 -15.54
C LYS A 12 -10.45 34.02 -14.93
N ALA A 13 -11.15 32.90 -14.88
CA ALA A 13 -10.65 31.66 -14.28
C ALA A 13 -9.37 31.11 -14.95
N THR A 14 -9.08 31.52 -16.19
CA THR A 14 -7.83 31.18 -16.89
C THR A 14 -6.60 31.86 -16.30
N SER A 15 -6.77 33.06 -15.74
CA SER A 15 -5.69 33.85 -15.12
C SER A 15 -5.72 33.74 -13.59
N PHE A 16 -6.91 33.48 -13.05
CA PHE A 16 -7.15 33.33 -11.62
C PHE A 16 -7.86 32.00 -11.35
N PRO A 17 -7.17 30.83 -11.45
CA PRO A 17 -7.77 29.55 -11.10
C PRO A 17 -8.38 29.58 -9.70
N ILE A 18 -9.57 28.98 -9.59
CA ILE A 18 -10.33 28.93 -8.33
C ILE A 18 -10.43 27.47 -7.88
N ILE A 19 -9.87 27.18 -6.72
CA ILE A 19 -9.86 25.86 -6.09
C ILE A 19 -10.89 25.86 -4.96
N ASN A 20 -11.92 25.03 -5.06
CA ASN A 20 -12.92 24.86 -4.00
C ASN A 20 -12.60 23.60 -3.19
N LEU A 21 -12.34 23.77 -1.90
CA LEU A 21 -11.92 22.71 -1.00
C LEU A 21 -13.12 22.12 -0.24
N GLN A 22 -13.00 20.86 0.15
CA GLN A 22 -14.06 20.15 0.89
C GLN A 22 -14.31 20.74 2.29
N ASN A 23 -13.32 21.42 2.86
CA ASN A 23 -13.45 22.14 4.13
C ASN A 23 -14.22 23.48 4.00
N GLY A 24 -14.76 23.79 2.81
CA GLY A 24 -15.51 25.02 2.54
C GLY A 24 -14.63 26.23 2.22
N GLN A 25 -13.32 26.08 2.18
CA GLN A 25 -12.39 27.13 1.80
C GLN A 25 -12.28 27.24 0.27
N THR A 26 -12.16 28.46 -0.23
CA THR A 26 -11.92 28.75 -1.65
C THR A 26 -10.56 29.42 -1.79
N VAL A 27 -9.68 28.87 -2.62
CA VAL A 27 -8.36 29.45 -2.91
C VAL A 27 -8.38 30.01 -4.32
N ILE A 28 -8.05 31.29 -4.47
CA ILE A 28 -7.82 31.95 -5.75
C ILE A 28 -6.31 32.00 -5.97
N VAL A 29 -5.84 31.45 -7.08
CA VAL A 29 -4.44 31.46 -7.45
C VAL A 29 -4.24 32.54 -8.51
N ASP A 30 -3.45 33.55 -8.22
CA ASP A 30 -3.02 34.58 -9.17
C ASP A 30 -1.74 34.13 -9.86
N LEU A 31 -1.86 33.67 -11.10
CA LEU A 31 -0.78 33.01 -11.85
C LEU A 31 0.33 33.96 -12.32
N SER A 32 0.09 35.27 -12.30
CA SER A 32 1.00 36.25 -12.92
C SER A 32 1.15 37.52 -12.09
N ASP A 33 0.91 37.42 -10.77
CA ASP A 33 0.90 38.54 -9.83
C ASP A 33 0.10 39.77 -10.33
N GLY A 34 -1.01 39.51 -11.04
CA GLY A 34 -1.81 40.55 -11.69
C GLY A 34 -2.82 41.22 -10.76
N LEU A 35 -3.10 40.62 -9.59
CA LEU A 35 -4.04 41.12 -8.61
C LEU A 35 -3.31 41.91 -7.53
N SER A 36 -3.62 43.20 -7.38
CA SER A 36 -2.98 44.00 -6.32
C SER A 36 -3.27 43.45 -4.91
N GLU A 37 -2.30 43.54 -4.01
CA GLU A 37 -2.42 43.22 -2.57
C GLU A 37 -3.66 43.82 -1.88
N LYS A 38 -4.01 45.07 -2.23
CA LYS A 38 -5.20 45.72 -1.70
C LYS A 38 -6.48 44.98 -2.07
N MET A 39 -6.54 44.45 -3.29
CA MET A 39 -7.69 43.68 -3.79
C MET A 39 -7.75 42.29 -3.16
N ALA A 40 -6.60 41.63 -3.01
CA ALA A 40 -6.52 40.35 -2.30
C ALA A 40 -7.09 40.49 -0.86
N ARG A 41 -6.62 41.48 -0.11
CA ARG A 41 -7.13 41.78 1.25
C ARG A 41 -8.62 42.12 1.27
N LEU A 42 -9.12 42.82 0.26
CA LEU A 42 -10.54 43.14 0.15
C LEU A 42 -11.38 41.87 -0.05
N ILE A 43 -10.93 40.93 -0.89
CA ILE A 43 -11.60 39.65 -1.11
C ILE A 43 -11.62 38.84 0.20
N GLU A 44 -10.47 38.68 0.86
CA GLU A 44 -10.35 37.86 2.07
C GLU A 44 -11.10 38.45 3.28
N SER A 45 -11.17 39.79 3.40
CA SER A 45 -11.96 40.46 4.46
C SER A 45 -13.46 40.50 4.17
N THR A 46 -13.85 40.35 2.90
CA THR A 46 -15.24 40.21 2.50
C THR A 46 -15.73 38.79 2.77
N TRP A 47 -14.92 37.79 2.39
CA TRP A 47 -15.24 36.37 2.47
C TRP A 47 -14.21 35.63 3.32
N ASN A 48 -14.56 35.34 4.58
CA ASN A 48 -13.62 34.76 5.56
C ASN A 48 -13.02 33.40 5.13
N ASN A 49 -13.72 32.66 4.26
CA ASN A 49 -13.31 31.37 3.72
C ASN A 49 -12.52 31.48 2.41
N TYR A 50 -12.24 32.68 1.91
CA TYR A 50 -11.43 32.88 0.71
C TYR A 50 -9.97 33.11 1.10
N ARG A 51 -9.06 32.57 0.30
CA ARG A 51 -7.63 32.88 0.34
C ARG A 51 -7.14 33.23 -1.05
N VAL A 52 -6.22 34.17 -1.13
CA VAL A 52 -5.56 34.55 -2.39
C VAL A 52 -4.08 34.23 -2.29
N ILE A 53 -3.53 33.58 -3.31
CA ILE A 53 -2.10 33.34 -3.46
C ILE A 53 -1.61 34.03 -4.71
N HIS A 54 -0.49 34.73 -4.58
CA HIS A 54 0.26 35.28 -5.70
C HIS A 54 1.42 34.33 -6.04
N LEU A 55 1.45 33.88 -7.30
CA LEU A 55 2.61 33.22 -7.88
C LEU A 55 3.45 34.27 -8.61
N VAL A 56 4.77 34.19 -8.42
CA VAL A 56 5.74 35.07 -9.08
C VAL A 56 6.47 34.30 -10.18
N GLU A 57 7.14 34.99 -11.10
CA GLU A 57 7.81 34.35 -12.24
C GLU A 57 8.90 33.34 -11.81
N GLU A 58 9.49 33.52 -10.63
CA GLU A 58 10.49 32.62 -10.07
C GLU A 58 9.90 31.35 -9.44
N ASP A 59 8.57 31.25 -9.30
CA ASP A 59 7.94 30.03 -8.77
C ASP A 59 7.97 28.91 -9.80
N ASP A 60 8.62 27.80 -9.43
CA ASP A 60 8.50 26.55 -10.14
C ASP A 60 7.24 25.78 -9.68
N LEU A 61 6.92 24.67 -10.36
CA LEU A 61 5.75 23.85 -10.02
C LEU A 61 5.77 23.40 -8.55
N ARG A 62 6.95 23.09 -8.01
CA ARG A 62 7.11 22.62 -6.63
C ARG A 62 6.83 23.76 -5.66
N SER A 63 7.44 24.92 -5.83
CA SER A 63 7.23 26.08 -4.94
C SER A 63 5.80 26.60 -5.03
N ALA A 64 5.19 26.61 -6.22
CA ALA A 64 3.81 26.97 -6.42
C ALA A 64 2.85 26.02 -5.68
N LEU A 65 3.03 24.71 -5.82
CA LEU A 65 2.23 23.73 -5.09
C LEU A 65 2.43 23.84 -3.58
N ASP A 66 3.67 24.06 -3.13
CA ASP A 66 4.00 24.26 -1.71
C ASP A 66 3.28 25.48 -1.11
N LYS A 67 3.20 26.58 -1.86
CA LYS A 67 2.43 27.78 -1.48
C LYS A 67 0.94 27.47 -1.39
N ILE A 68 0.39 26.80 -2.40
CA ILE A 68 -1.04 26.45 -2.46
C ILE A 68 -1.43 25.54 -1.29
N LEU A 69 -0.71 24.44 -1.05
CA LEU A 69 -1.05 23.50 0.01
C LEU A 69 -1.03 24.14 1.40
N ARG A 70 -0.16 25.13 1.65
CA ARG A 70 -0.09 25.85 2.93
C ARG A 70 -1.36 26.64 3.26
N VAL A 71 -2.05 27.20 2.26
CA VAL A 71 -3.26 28.00 2.51
C VAL A 71 -4.53 27.17 2.51
N CYS A 72 -4.49 25.96 1.93
CA CYS A 72 -5.63 25.03 1.84
C CYS A 72 -6.10 24.48 3.20
N ASN A 73 -5.37 24.75 4.28
CA ASN A 73 -5.74 24.40 5.65
C ASN A 73 -6.08 22.90 5.81
N TYR A 74 -5.26 22.03 5.23
CA TYR A 74 -5.37 20.60 5.44
C TYR A 74 -4.92 20.24 6.87
N PRO A 75 -5.57 19.26 7.52
CA PRO A 75 -5.21 18.80 8.87
C PRO A 75 -3.72 18.48 9.04
N LYS A 76 -3.12 17.85 8.03
CA LYS A 76 -1.70 17.52 8.02
C LYS A 76 -1.16 17.47 6.60
N VAL A 77 0.00 18.08 6.41
CA VAL A 77 0.80 17.97 5.19
C VAL A 77 2.20 17.57 5.59
N PHE A 78 2.59 16.34 5.26
CA PHE A 78 3.96 15.87 5.44
C PHE A 78 4.80 16.27 4.23
N LYS A 79 6.06 16.61 4.47
CA LYS A 79 7.03 16.99 3.44
C LYS A 79 7.99 15.85 3.14
N ARG A 80 8.69 15.97 2.01
CA ARG A 80 9.74 15.05 1.56
C ARG A 80 10.65 14.58 2.71
N GLY A 81 10.74 13.27 2.89
CA GLY A 81 11.54 12.61 3.93
C GLY A 81 10.75 12.19 5.16
N GLU A 82 9.55 12.74 5.36
CA GLU A 82 8.60 12.23 6.35
C GLU A 82 7.83 11.04 5.78
N SER A 83 7.49 10.08 6.65
CA SER A 83 6.74 8.89 6.25
C SER A 83 5.38 8.83 6.92
N PHE A 84 4.38 8.43 6.15
CA PHE A 84 3.08 8.03 6.65
C PHE A 84 3.10 6.51 6.88
N GLU A 85 2.81 6.09 8.10
CA GLU A 85 2.70 4.67 8.45
C GLU A 85 1.23 4.25 8.47
N LEU A 86 0.91 3.25 7.66
CA LEU A 86 -0.40 2.61 7.65
C LEU A 86 -0.28 1.28 8.39
N GLN A 87 -0.99 1.15 9.50
CA GLN A 87 -1.02 -0.07 10.30
C GLN A 87 -2.16 -0.99 9.84
N GLY A 88 -1.83 -2.24 9.56
CA GLY A 88 -2.74 -3.32 9.20
C GLY A 88 -2.02 -4.66 9.38
N ASP A 89 -2.49 -5.73 8.73
CA ASP A 89 -1.80 -7.04 8.75
C ASP A 89 -0.39 -6.96 8.17
N ILE A 90 -0.17 -6.01 7.27
CA ILE A 90 1.13 -5.61 6.75
C ILE A 90 1.30 -4.11 7.04
N THR A 91 2.36 -3.76 7.75
CA THR A 91 2.70 -2.35 8.00
C THR A 91 3.31 -1.75 6.74
N PHE A 92 2.66 -0.73 6.19
CA PHE A 92 3.20 0.05 5.07
C PHE A 92 3.81 1.35 5.57
N ARG A 93 5.00 1.67 5.05
CA ARG A 93 5.62 2.98 5.22
C ARG A 93 5.64 3.66 3.86
N ILE A 94 4.93 4.78 3.75
CA ILE A 94 4.75 5.51 2.50
C ILE A 94 5.47 6.84 2.61
N THR A 95 6.27 7.17 1.60
CA THR A 95 6.94 8.46 1.47
C THR A 95 6.55 9.09 0.13
N GLY A 96 6.55 10.41 0.07
CA GLY A 96 6.33 11.17 -1.16
C GLY A 96 6.84 12.58 -1.01
N ASP A 97 6.72 13.37 -2.08
CA ASP A 97 7.07 14.79 -2.01
C ASP A 97 6.12 15.55 -1.08
N TRP A 98 4.82 15.23 -1.17
CA TRP A 98 3.79 15.66 -0.23
C TRP A 98 2.89 14.50 0.15
N ILE A 99 2.54 14.43 1.43
CA ILE A 99 1.46 13.57 1.90
C ILE A 99 0.41 14.46 2.57
N VAL A 100 -0.80 14.51 2.01
CA VAL A 100 -1.89 15.37 2.44
C VAL A 100 -2.97 14.52 3.09
N SER A 101 -3.19 14.70 4.39
CA SER A 101 -4.31 14.10 5.09
C SER A 101 -5.55 14.98 4.92
N LEU A 102 -6.65 14.41 4.44
CA LEU A 102 -7.93 15.10 4.38
C LEU A 102 -8.65 15.04 5.74
N PRO A 103 -9.58 15.97 6.00
CA PRO A 103 -10.49 15.85 7.12
C PRO A 103 -11.29 14.54 7.01
N GLU A 104 -11.46 13.83 8.13
CA GLU A 104 -12.32 12.65 8.19
C GLU A 104 -13.75 13.04 7.80
N THR A 105 -14.13 12.77 6.56
CA THR A 105 -15.52 12.87 6.12
C THR A 105 -16.15 11.50 6.29
N ARG A 106 -17.32 11.45 6.92
CA ARG A 106 -18.03 10.26 7.44
C ARG A 106 -18.50 9.23 6.37
N SER A 107 -17.80 9.05 5.25
CA SER A 107 -18.12 8.04 4.25
C SER A 107 -16.91 7.14 4.00
N ASP A 108 -17.07 5.84 4.28
CA ASP A 108 -16.04 4.79 4.26
C ASP A 108 -15.40 4.47 2.89
N ASN A 109 -15.66 5.27 1.85
CA ASN A 109 -15.27 4.94 0.47
C ASN A 109 -14.41 6.00 -0.22
N ARG A 110 -13.77 6.91 0.53
CA ARG A 110 -12.93 7.97 -0.06
C ARG A 110 -11.52 7.94 0.54
N PRO A 111 -10.48 8.19 -0.28
CA PRO A 111 -9.12 8.30 0.24
C PRO A 111 -9.04 9.39 1.30
N GLY A 112 -8.64 9.02 2.51
CA GLY A 112 -8.36 9.94 3.61
C GLY A 112 -6.98 10.59 3.48
N VAL A 113 -6.12 10.03 2.64
CA VAL A 113 -4.74 10.49 2.42
C VAL A 113 -4.41 10.53 0.94
N PHE A 114 -3.73 11.60 0.51
CA PHE A 114 -3.18 11.76 -0.83
C PHE A 114 -1.67 11.82 -0.74
N VAL A 115 -0.97 11.13 -1.63
CA VAL A 115 0.48 11.21 -1.79
C VAL A 115 0.74 11.77 -3.17
N ILE A 116 1.48 12.87 -3.25
CA ILE A 116 1.80 13.56 -4.49
C ILE A 116 3.30 13.45 -4.72
N ASN A 117 3.69 12.97 -5.90
CA ASN A 117 5.08 12.86 -6.33
C ASN A 117 5.29 13.65 -7.62
N LEU A 118 6.36 14.46 -7.66
CA LEU A 118 6.86 15.02 -8.91
C LEU A 118 7.91 14.09 -9.48
N ILE A 119 7.55 13.42 -10.57
CA ILE A 119 8.37 12.43 -11.25
C ILE A 119 9.31 13.13 -12.23
N ASP A 120 10.58 12.76 -12.19
CA ASP A 120 11.57 13.15 -13.18
C ASP A 120 11.86 12.00 -14.16
N SER A 121 12.69 12.24 -15.17
CA SER A 121 13.06 11.25 -16.19
C SER A 121 13.79 10.02 -15.65
N HIS A 122 14.20 10.03 -14.38
CA HIS A 122 14.99 8.97 -13.75
C HIS A 122 14.19 8.15 -12.73
N THR A 123 13.00 8.61 -12.37
CA THR A 123 12.14 7.96 -11.38
C THR A 123 10.95 7.31 -12.11
N PRO A 124 10.74 6.00 -12.00
CA PRO A 124 9.55 5.39 -12.57
C PRO A 124 8.29 5.85 -11.83
N ASN A 125 7.16 5.87 -12.53
CA ASN A 125 5.87 6.07 -11.88
C ASN A 125 5.56 4.91 -10.94
N THR A 126 4.73 5.17 -9.94
CA THR A 126 4.22 4.12 -9.05
C THR A 126 3.44 3.10 -9.88
N PRO A 127 3.73 1.79 -9.78
CA PRO A 127 3.01 0.78 -10.54
C PRO A 127 1.51 0.81 -10.24
N ARG A 128 0.67 0.66 -11.28
CA ARG A 128 -0.79 0.73 -11.15
C ARG A 128 -1.35 -0.21 -10.08
N MET A 129 -0.85 -1.44 -10.00
CA MET A 129 -1.28 -2.40 -8.97
C MET A 129 -1.05 -1.88 -7.54
N ILE A 130 0.05 -1.14 -7.31
CA ILE A 130 0.33 -0.52 -6.00
C ILE A 130 -0.61 0.66 -5.77
N LYS A 131 -0.87 1.48 -6.80
CA LYS A 131 -1.85 2.58 -6.72
C LYS A 131 -3.24 2.06 -6.34
N ASP A 132 -3.72 1.03 -7.04
CA ASP A 132 -5.04 0.43 -6.84
C ASP A 132 -5.16 -0.21 -5.44
N TYR A 133 -4.13 -0.94 -5.01
CA TYR A 133 -4.09 -1.54 -3.67
C TYR A 133 -4.15 -0.48 -2.56
N LEU A 134 -3.31 0.56 -2.67
CA LEU A 134 -3.28 1.65 -1.68
C LEU A 134 -4.56 2.48 -1.70
N GLU A 135 -5.18 2.67 -2.86
CA GLU A 135 -6.47 3.38 -2.96
C GLU A 135 -7.57 2.60 -2.22
N GLY A 136 -7.56 1.26 -2.30
CA GLY A 136 -8.43 0.39 -1.50
C GLY A 136 -8.20 0.51 0.02
N LEU A 137 -7.01 0.95 0.45
CA LEU A 137 -6.69 1.26 1.84
C LEU A 137 -6.90 2.74 2.20
N GLY A 138 -7.51 3.52 1.31
CA GLY A 138 -7.81 4.93 1.54
C GLY A 138 -6.62 5.88 1.29
N VAL A 139 -5.59 5.44 0.57
CA VAL A 139 -4.42 6.25 0.20
C VAL A 139 -4.35 6.40 -1.32
N LYS A 140 -4.52 7.62 -1.83
CA LYS A 140 -4.44 7.91 -3.27
C LYS A 140 -3.06 8.42 -3.66
N ILE A 141 -2.39 7.72 -4.58
CA ILE A 141 -1.11 8.15 -5.15
C ILE A 141 -1.35 8.97 -6.42
N ILE A 142 -0.71 10.14 -6.50
CA ILE A 142 -0.74 11.04 -7.66
C ILE A 142 0.71 11.28 -8.08
N ASP A 143 1.09 10.67 -9.20
CA ASP A 143 2.38 10.92 -9.84
C ASP A 143 2.19 11.94 -10.97
N TYR A 144 3.05 12.95 -11.01
CA TYR A 144 3.02 13.99 -12.04
C TYR A 144 4.43 14.24 -12.62
N PRO A 145 4.60 14.26 -13.96
CA PRO A 145 3.59 13.93 -14.97
C PRO A 145 3.17 12.46 -14.86
N GLN A 146 1.90 12.19 -15.22
CA GLN A 146 1.42 10.82 -15.29
C GLN A 146 2.22 10.10 -16.39
N GLY A 147 3.00 9.09 -16.00
CA GLY A 147 3.63 8.21 -16.96
C GLY A 147 2.65 7.17 -17.49
N ASP A 148 3.08 6.44 -18.51
CA ASP A 148 2.35 5.29 -19.01
C ASP A 148 2.26 4.24 -17.89
N ASP A 149 1.05 4.01 -17.38
CA ASP A 149 0.71 2.94 -16.42
C ASP A 149 0.95 1.53 -17.03
N ASP A 150 1.41 1.46 -18.27
CA ASP A 150 1.66 0.25 -19.07
C ASP A 150 2.98 -0.47 -18.75
N SER A 151 3.70 -0.04 -17.72
CA SER A 151 4.71 -0.92 -17.10
C SER A 151 4.03 -1.98 -16.21
N LEU A 152 3.10 -2.72 -16.81
CA LEU A 152 3.10 -4.17 -16.65
C LEU A 152 4.44 -4.67 -17.24
N GLY A 153 5.55 -4.40 -16.55
CA GLY A 153 6.73 -5.22 -16.73
C GLY A 153 6.22 -6.64 -16.53
N ASP A 154 6.29 -7.43 -17.60
CA ASP A 154 5.63 -8.72 -17.79
C ASP A 154 4.91 -9.15 -16.51
N ILE A 155 3.57 -9.06 -16.49
CA ILE A 155 2.85 -9.97 -15.61
C ILE A 155 3.24 -11.34 -16.13
N HIS A 156 4.38 -11.86 -15.65
CA HIS A 156 4.68 -13.27 -15.68
C HIS A 156 3.41 -13.86 -15.14
N GLU A 157 2.67 -14.52 -16.02
CA GLU A 157 1.44 -15.24 -15.74
C GLU A 157 1.61 -15.79 -14.34
N VAL A 158 0.92 -15.17 -13.36
CA VAL A 158 1.15 -15.48 -11.95
C VAL A 158 0.94 -16.97 -11.88
N GLU A 159 2.02 -17.71 -11.67
CA GLU A 159 1.95 -19.15 -11.77
C GLU A 159 1.03 -19.58 -10.62
N ILE A 160 -0.24 -19.82 -10.94
CA ILE A 160 -1.23 -20.18 -9.95
C ILE A 160 -0.77 -21.52 -9.42
N LEU A 161 -0.20 -21.49 -8.22
CA LEU A 161 0.31 -22.66 -7.56
C LEU A 161 -0.85 -23.61 -7.32
N LYS A 162 -0.92 -24.66 -8.14
CA LYS A 162 -1.93 -25.70 -8.00
C LYS A 162 -1.52 -26.55 -6.81
N GLY A 163 -2.29 -26.48 -5.73
CA GLY A 163 -2.17 -27.35 -4.56
C GLY A 163 -2.54 -28.82 -4.83
N GLY A 164 -2.77 -29.21 -6.08
CA GLY A 164 -3.31 -30.52 -6.44
C GLY A 164 -4.78 -30.68 -6.02
N THR A 165 -5.33 -31.87 -6.27
CA THR A 165 -6.74 -32.20 -6.00
C THR A 165 -6.96 -32.98 -4.70
N ASP A 166 -5.89 -33.28 -3.96
CA ASP A 166 -5.92 -34.10 -2.75
C ASP A 166 -4.89 -33.62 -1.70
N SER A 167 -5.08 -34.05 -0.45
CA SER A 167 -4.22 -33.67 0.68
C SER A 167 -2.74 -34.03 0.48
N PRO A 168 -2.36 -35.21 -0.04
CA PRO A 168 -0.96 -35.52 -0.33
C PRO A 168 -0.33 -34.55 -1.35
N SER A 169 -1.05 -34.19 -2.41
CA SER A 169 -0.55 -33.26 -3.42
C SER A 169 -0.34 -31.87 -2.84
N LEU A 170 -1.26 -31.40 -1.98
CA LEU A 170 -1.13 -30.11 -1.32
C LEU A 170 0.11 -30.06 -0.45
N ILE A 171 0.36 -31.11 0.33
CA ILE A 171 1.54 -31.20 1.21
C ILE A 171 2.83 -31.22 0.40
N LYS A 172 2.89 -31.96 -0.71
CA LYS A 172 4.05 -31.92 -1.62
C LYS A 172 4.33 -30.52 -2.15
N THR A 173 3.28 -29.83 -2.60
CA THR A 173 3.39 -28.45 -3.10
C THR A 173 3.90 -27.51 -2.02
N VAL A 174 3.32 -27.54 -0.82
CA VAL A 174 3.74 -26.71 0.31
C VAL A 174 5.19 -26.99 0.70
N LEU A 175 5.58 -28.27 0.90
CA LEU A 175 6.94 -28.65 1.28
C LEU A 175 7.98 -28.22 0.24
N SER A 176 7.65 -28.35 -1.05
CA SER A 176 8.52 -27.91 -2.14
C SER A 176 8.68 -26.39 -2.16
N LEU A 177 7.59 -25.64 -1.97
CA LEU A 177 7.60 -24.18 -1.94
C LEU A 177 8.46 -23.61 -0.81
N ILE A 178 8.42 -24.25 0.37
CA ILE A 178 9.26 -23.84 1.51
C ILE A 178 10.68 -24.42 1.43
N GLY A 179 11.06 -25.06 0.31
CA GLY A 179 12.39 -25.63 0.07
C GLY A 179 12.75 -26.74 1.05
N ARG A 180 11.77 -27.48 1.58
CA ARG A 180 12.01 -28.56 2.54
C ARG A 180 12.15 -29.88 1.79
N PRO A 181 13.30 -30.58 1.90
CA PRO A 181 13.43 -31.92 1.34
C PRO A 181 12.54 -32.89 2.13
N PHE A 182 11.87 -33.78 1.41
CA PHE A 182 11.01 -34.80 1.99
C PHE A 182 11.08 -36.09 1.15
N SER A 183 10.72 -37.21 1.77
CA SER A 183 10.46 -38.48 1.10
C SER A 183 8.99 -38.83 1.30
N ALA A 184 8.31 -39.27 0.24
CA ALA A 184 6.90 -39.65 0.32
C ALA A 184 6.75 -41.18 0.32
N GLN A 185 5.72 -41.69 1.00
CA GLN A 185 5.36 -43.12 1.04
C GLN A 185 6.54 -44.01 1.47
N VAL A 186 7.11 -43.70 2.63
CA VAL A 186 8.29 -44.40 3.14
C VAL A 186 7.94 -45.44 4.20
N GLU A 187 8.68 -46.54 4.19
CA GLU A 187 8.65 -47.56 5.23
C GLU A 187 9.84 -47.37 6.17
N ILE A 188 9.57 -46.96 7.41
CA ILE A 188 10.58 -46.62 8.41
C ILE A 188 10.70 -47.78 9.40
N PRO A 189 11.85 -48.47 9.48
CA PRO A 189 12.09 -49.47 10.51
C PRO A 189 12.37 -48.77 11.84
N VAL A 190 11.44 -48.86 12.79
CA VAL A 190 11.54 -48.18 14.09
C VAL A 190 12.09 -49.08 15.20
N TYR A 191 12.03 -50.40 15.01
CA TYR A 191 12.63 -51.36 15.93
C TYR A 191 13.05 -52.64 15.22
N GLN A 192 14.22 -53.19 15.57
CA GLN A 192 14.69 -54.48 15.06
C GLN A 192 15.43 -55.27 16.15
N SER A 193 14.83 -56.38 16.61
CA SER A 193 15.47 -57.30 17.54
C SER A 193 16.09 -58.48 16.80
N HIS A 194 17.41 -58.62 16.91
CA HIS A 194 18.18 -59.68 16.27
C HIS A 194 18.05 -61.04 16.98
N ARG A 195 17.51 -61.07 18.21
CA ARG A 195 17.30 -62.31 18.98
C ARG A 195 15.94 -62.95 18.74
N ALA A 196 14.97 -62.18 18.24
CA ALA A 196 13.56 -62.59 18.15
C ALA A 196 13.00 -62.54 16.72
N ASP A 197 13.84 -62.27 15.70
CA ASP A 197 13.42 -62.04 14.31
C ASP A 197 12.22 -61.09 14.17
N PHE A 198 12.17 -60.09 15.05
CA PHE A 198 11.06 -59.15 15.13
C PHE A 198 11.49 -57.77 14.61
N LYS A 199 10.71 -57.24 13.66
CA LYS A 199 10.91 -55.92 13.06
C LYS A 199 9.60 -55.14 13.06
N LEU A 200 9.61 -53.96 13.66
CA LEU A 200 8.51 -53.00 13.56
C LEU A 200 8.82 -51.99 12.45
N ILE A 201 7.91 -51.91 11.48
CA ILE A 201 7.99 -50.99 10.34
C ILE A 201 6.76 -50.09 10.39
N ILE A 202 6.98 -48.78 10.33
CA ILE A 202 5.91 -47.79 10.21
C ILE A 202 5.87 -47.28 8.78
N LYS A 203 4.67 -47.20 8.22
CA LYS A 203 4.44 -46.56 6.93
C LYS A 203 4.07 -45.10 7.19
N ALA A 204 4.84 -44.18 6.62
CA ALA A 204 4.57 -42.75 6.73
C ALA A 204 4.31 -42.16 5.34
N ASP A 205 3.27 -41.33 5.25
CA ASP A 205 2.94 -40.65 3.99
C ASP A 205 4.04 -39.67 3.57
N PHE A 206 4.64 -38.97 4.54
CA PHE A 206 5.83 -38.15 4.35
C PHE A 206 6.81 -38.29 5.49
N PHE A 207 8.10 -38.26 5.16
CA PHE A 207 9.21 -38.19 6.08
C PHE A 207 10.10 -37.01 5.74
N LEU A 208 10.49 -36.25 6.75
CA LEU A 208 11.30 -35.05 6.60
C LEU A 208 12.14 -34.81 7.86
N LYS A 209 13.19 -33.99 7.74
CA LYS A 209 13.99 -33.55 8.89
C LYS A 209 13.66 -32.12 9.28
N ILE A 210 13.25 -31.92 10.53
CA ILE A 210 12.97 -30.60 11.10
C ILE A 210 14.02 -30.32 12.17
N LYS A 211 14.89 -29.32 11.94
CA LYS A 211 15.97 -28.94 12.87
C LYS A 211 16.85 -30.14 13.28
N GLY A 212 17.14 -31.03 12.32
CA GLY A 212 17.96 -32.23 12.53
C GLY A 212 17.24 -33.41 13.17
N ARG A 213 15.95 -33.27 13.52
CA ARG A 213 15.12 -34.37 14.05
C ARG A 213 14.28 -34.97 12.95
N ASP A 214 14.11 -36.27 13.03
CA ASP A 214 13.23 -37.01 12.12
C ASP A 214 11.77 -36.69 12.45
N ALA A 215 10.98 -36.41 11.42
CA ALA A 215 9.57 -36.08 11.52
C ALA A 215 8.79 -36.82 10.44
N ILE A 216 7.56 -37.18 10.77
CA ILE A 216 6.62 -37.82 9.85
C ILE A 216 5.35 -36.96 9.75
N ILE A 217 4.76 -36.96 8.56
CA ILE A 217 3.38 -36.50 8.36
C ILE A 217 2.62 -37.74 7.93
N ASP A 218 1.60 -38.07 8.70
CA ASP A 218 0.69 -39.16 8.43
C ASP A 218 -0.70 -38.59 8.18
N LEU A 219 -1.30 -38.99 7.06
CA LEU A 219 -2.62 -38.60 6.60
C LEU A 219 -3.64 -39.71 6.79
N THR A 220 -3.17 -40.93 7.08
CA THR A 220 -4.02 -42.11 7.26
C THR A 220 -4.51 -42.30 8.69
N GLY A 221 -3.80 -41.73 9.66
CA GLY A 221 -4.10 -41.82 11.09
C GLY A 221 -3.37 -42.98 11.75
N LEU A 222 -2.21 -42.71 12.35
CA LEU A 222 -1.50 -43.65 13.20
C LEU A 222 -2.31 -43.93 14.48
N GLU A 223 -2.35 -45.19 14.86
CA GLU A 223 -3.00 -45.62 16.10
C GLU A 223 -2.30 -45.01 17.34
N PRO A 224 -3.04 -44.65 18.41
CA PRO A 224 -2.47 -44.05 19.61
C PRO A 224 -1.31 -44.85 20.23
N GLU A 225 -1.37 -46.18 20.17
CA GLU A 225 -0.34 -47.09 20.65
C GLU A 225 0.97 -46.94 19.88
N VAL A 226 0.89 -46.73 18.56
CA VAL A 226 2.05 -46.49 17.69
C VAL A 226 2.64 -45.10 17.96
N ILE A 227 1.78 -44.10 18.20
CA ILE A 227 2.22 -42.75 18.57
C ILE A 227 2.98 -42.78 19.91
N SER A 228 2.41 -43.42 20.94
CA SER A 228 3.05 -43.57 22.25
C SER A 228 4.41 -44.28 22.12
N PHE A 229 4.48 -45.34 21.32
CA PHE A 229 5.73 -46.05 21.06
C PHE A 229 6.80 -45.14 20.43
N LEU A 230 6.42 -44.33 19.45
CA LEU A 230 7.31 -43.37 18.80
C LEU A 230 7.79 -42.26 19.74
N GLU A 231 6.93 -41.81 20.66
CA GLU A 231 7.29 -40.78 21.64
C GLU A 231 8.28 -41.29 22.69
N ASP A 232 8.17 -42.56 23.09
CA ASP A 232 9.06 -43.20 24.07
C ASP A 232 10.46 -43.50 23.51
N HIS A 233 10.63 -43.49 22.18
CA HIS A 233 11.88 -43.85 21.48
C HIS A 233 12.52 -42.67 20.70
N LYS A 234 12.35 -41.43 21.18
CA LYS A 234 12.91 -40.19 20.61
C LYS A 234 14.44 -40.08 20.63
#